data_AF-A0A520H708-F1
#
_entry.id   AF-A0A520H708-F1
#
_cell.length_a   1.000
_cell.length_b   1.000
_cell.length_c   1.000
_cell.angle_alpha   90.00
_cell.angle_beta   90.00
_cell.angle_gamma   90.00
#
_symmetry.space_group_name_H-M   'P 1'
#
loop_
_entity.id
_entity.type
_entity.pdbx_description
1 polymer ?
#
loop_
_entity_poly.entity_id
_entity_poly.type
_entity_poly.pdbx_seq_one_letter_code
_entity_poly.pdbx_strand_id
1 'polypeptide(L)'
;RLDWVQVRMRGRRGVALVDWEISLGLRGWCWFGSVEVVATAKTDLQEGATLDGIGHYMTYGLCENAETRAKENLLPIGIAEGCVLKRSIPKDQALTYDDVNPVFSPRAQVLVQAAKDLAEAGNELPFPSNYYRSGHISKYGAKALSARLSLLAKNYADAKAYSEEVLNGPFSFSANVTDVFNKLNDPELIWSYPSDTDGPPVTTFLPGQGKYHPFIRLAEMYLIKAEAMIYGGQFKDARNPLLIVAARRGVVVPEFDTQQTALDALYEISRIETYREGRRYANLVRWSIAGEVLPRYREHNNILPIPYQEIAKLPGLIQNPGYN
;
A
#
# COMPACT_ATOMS: atom_id res chain seq x y z
N ARG A 1 -13.78 12.45 5.60
CA ARG A 1 -14.62 12.82 4.41
C ARG A 1 -13.76 12.64 3.16
N LEU A 2 -13.87 11.50 2.47
CA LEU A 2 -13.09 11.19 1.27
C LEU A 2 -13.73 11.85 0.05
N ASP A 3 -13.21 13.01 -0.37
CA ASP A 3 -13.68 13.71 -1.57
C ASP A 3 -12.91 13.23 -2.81
N TRP A 4 -13.67 12.76 -3.80
CA TRP A 4 -13.19 12.34 -5.12
C TRP A 4 -12.72 13.57 -5.91
N VAL A 5 -11.46 13.59 -6.34
CA VAL A 5 -10.94 14.65 -7.23
C VAL A 5 -11.36 14.37 -8.67
N GLN A 6 -12.18 15.26 -9.22
CA GLN A 6 -12.49 15.30 -10.65
C GLN A 6 -11.26 15.80 -11.43
N VAL A 7 -10.50 14.87 -12.01
CA VAL A 7 -9.27 15.19 -12.77
C VAL A 7 -9.64 15.61 -14.21
N ARG A 8 -9.24 16.82 -14.60
CA ARG A 8 -9.35 17.31 -15.98
C ARG A 8 -8.02 17.11 -16.69
N MET A 9 -7.98 16.19 -17.66
CA MET A 9 -6.80 15.97 -18.50
C MET A 9 -6.71 17.00 -19.61
N ARG A 10 -5.50 17.50 -19.87
CA ARG A 10 -5.17 18.06 -21.19
C ARG A 10 -4.91 16.87 -22.14
N GLY A 11 -5.98 16.37 -22.76
CA GLY A 11 -5.88 15.70 -24.06
C GLY A 11 -5.85 14.16 -24.13
N ARG A 12 -5.57 13.38 -23.07
CA ARG A 12 -5.69 11.88 -23.12
C ARG A 12 -6.04 11.24 -21.77
N ARG A 13 -6.87 10.18 -21.81
CA ARG A 13 -7.43 9.42 -20.67
C ARG A 13 -6.43 8.44 -20.04
N GLY A 14 -6.25 8.47 -18.71
CA GLY A 14 -5.48 7.49 -17.91
C GLY A 14 -5.80 7.55 -16.40
N VAL A 15 -5.75 6.42 -15.70
CA VAL A 15 -6.03 6.27 -14.26
C VAL A 15 -4.72 5.89 -13.54
N ALA A 16 -4.43 6.51 -12.38
CA ALA A 16 -3.26 6.19 -11.55
C ALA A 16 -3.68 5.44 -10.28
N LEU A 17 -2.89 4.41 -9.90
CA LEU A 17 -3.07 3.57 -8.71
C LEU A 17 -1.81 3.74 -7.84
N VAL A 18 -1.99 4.15 -6.58
CA VAL A 18 -0.89 4.23 -5.59
C VAL A 18 -1.05 3.04 -4.65
N ASP A 19 -0.15 2.06 -4.78
CA ASP A 19 -0.08 0.90 -3.89
C ASP A 19 0.65 1.29 -2.59
N TRP A 20 -0.02 1.18 -1.45
CA TRP A 20 0.46 1.71 -0.16
C TRP A 20 1.48 0.79 0.52
N GLU A 21 1.59 -0.50 0.16
CA GLU A 21 2.39 -1.47 0.94
C GLU A 21 3.88 -1.59 0.53
N ILE A 22 4.30 -0.94 -0.56
CA ILE A 22 5.72 -0.90 -1.00
C ILE A 22 6.21 0.56 -1.19
N SER A 23 5.37 1.56 -0.85
CA SER A 23 5.65 2.97 -1.19
C SER A 23 6.51 3.75 -0.18
N LEU A 24 7.00 3.12 0.88
CA LEU A 24 8.07 3.71 1.72
C LEU A 24 9.48 3.39 1.23
N GLY A 25 9.61 2.95 -0.03
CA GLY A 25 10.90 2.79 -0.66
C GLY A 25 10.82 2.97 -2.17
N LEU A 26 11.25 4.14 -2.63
CA LEU A 26 11.31 4.45 -4.06
C LEU A 26 12.28 3.48 -4.77
N ARG A 27 11.81 3.01 -5.94
CA ARG A 27 12.46 2.13 -6.94
C ARG A 27 12.47 0.62 -6.65
N GLY A 28 11.29 0.08 -6.34
CA GLY A 28 10.93 -1.30 -6.70
C GLY A 28 9.89 -1.40 -7.83
N TRP A 29 9.03 -0.39 -7.96
CA TRP A 29 7.85 -0.38 -8.84
C TRP A 29 7.62 1.01 -9.48
N CYS A 30 8.69 1.65 -9.97
CA CYS A 30 8.59 2.90 -10.75
C CYS A 30 9.34 2.74 -12.07
N TRP A 31 8.84 1.86 -12.92
CA TRP A 31 9.01 1.92 -14.37
C TRP A 31 7.59 1.81 -14.90
N PHE A 32 7.09 2.85 -15.59
CA PHE A 32 5.69 3.13 -16.02
C PHE A 32 4.87 4.15 -15.21
N GLY A 33 5.51 5.08 -14.50
CA GLY A 33 4.90 6.40 -14.29
C GLY A 33 5.25 7.32 -15.46
N SER A 34 4.57 7.22 -16.62
CA SER A 34 4.73 8.24 -17.68
C SER A 34 4.14 9.59 -17.27
N VAL A 35 3.37 9.62 -16.18
CA VAL A 35 2.60 10.76 -15.71
C VAL A 35 2.76 10.91 -14.19
N GLU A 36 2.90 12.15 -13.75
CA GLU A 36 2.93 12.62 -12.37
C GLU A 36 1.75 13.58 -12.14
N VAL A 37 1.34 13.77 -10.88
CA VAL A 37 0.31 14.77 -10.54
C VAL A 37 0.98 15.94 -9.80
N VAL A 38 0.99 17.11 -10.43
CA VAL A 38 1.64 18.32 -9.92
C VAL A 38 0.64 19.25 -9.22
N ALA A 39 1.08 19.94 -8.19
CA ALA A 39 0.29 20.92 -7.46
C ALA A 39 0.16 22.22 -8.28
N THR A 40 -1.08 22.69 -8.46
CA THR A 40 -1.39 23.95 -9.13
C THR A 40 -2.23 24.83 -8.23
N ALA A 41 -1.93 26.12 -8.18
CA ALA A 41 -2.63 27.09 -7.34
C ALA A 41 -4.10 27.21 -7.77
N LYS A 42 -5.03 26.94 -6.86
CA LYS A 42 -6.48 27.06 -7.09
C LYS A 42 -7.00 28.48 -6.89
N THR A 43 -6.28 29.24 -6.06
CA THR A 43 -6.51 30.64 -5.74
C THR A 43 -5.18 31.37 -5.77
N ASP A 44 -5.19 32.71 -5.65
CA ASP A 44 -3.96 33.45 -5.40
C ASP A 44 -3.43 33.09 -4.02
N LEU A 45 -2.20 32.57 -3.99
CA LEU A 45 -1.53 32.14 -2.77
C LEU A 45 -0.53 33.20 -2.34
N GLN A 46 -0.48 33.47 -1.04
CA GLN A 46 0.40 34.49 -0.47
C GLN A 46 1.69 33.86 0.08
N GLU A 47 2.77 34.60 -0.01
CA GLU A 47 4.03 34.28 0.67
C GLU A 47 3.81 33.98 2.16
N GLY A 48 4.50 32.97 2.68
CA GLY A 48 4.39 32.52 4.07
C GLY A 48 3.15 31.69 4.38
N ALA A 49 2.20 31.53 3.45
CA ALA A 49 1.03 30.69 3.68
C ALA A 49 1.41 29.20 3.67
N THR A 50 0.81 28.43 4.59
CA THR A 50 0.92 26.97 4.61
C THR A 50 -0.11 26.38 3.67
N LEU A 51 0.32 25.55 2.73
CA LEU A 51 -0.55 24.85 1.78
C LEU A 51 -1.44 23.85 2.51
N ASP A 52 -2.73 23.88 2.16
CA ASP A 52 -3.72 22.94 2.67
C ASP A 52 -3.57 21.53 2.07
N GLY A 53 -4.29 20.58 2.66
CA GLY A 53 -4.27 19.19 2.22
C GLY A 53 -4.90 18.95 0.86
N ILE A 54 -4.69 17.74 0.34
CA ILE A 54 -5.19 17.35 -0.99
C ILE A 54 -6.73 17.43 -1.03
N GLY A 55 -7.26 18.16 -2.02
CA GLY A 55 -8.71 18.31 -2.24
C GLY A 55 -9.34 19.55 -1.61
N HIS A 56 -8.56 20.38 -0.91
CA HIS A 56 -9.04 21.62 -0.31
C HIS A 56 -9.07 22.82 -1.29
N TYR A 57 -8.75 24.02 -0.82
CA TYR A 57 -9.02 25.28 -1.51
C TYR A 57 -7.79 25.96 -2.08
N MET A 58 -6.57 25.62 -1.65
CA MET A 58 -5.35 26.29 -2.12
C MET A 58 -4.75 25.62 -3.34
N THR A 59 -4.83 24.30 -3.47
CA THR A 59 -4.24 23.57 -4.60
C THR A 59 -5.18 22.57 -5.27
N TYR A 60 -4.92 22.28 -6.54
CA TYR A 60 -5.50 21.16 -7.29
C TYR A 60 -4.44 20.42 -8.10
N GLY A 61 -4.72 19.15 -8.42
CA GLY A 61 -3.79 18.29 -9.15
C GLY A 61 -3.93 18.41 -10.66
N LEU A 62 -2.81 18.58 -11.36
CA LEU A 62 -2.72 18.46 -12.82
C LEU A 62 -1.83 17.28 -13.20
N CYS A 63 -2.30 16.44 -14.11
CA CYS A 63 -1.47 15.36 -14.67
C CYS A 63 -0.46 15.95 -15.67
N GLU A 64 0.82 15.67 -15.45
CA GLU A 64 1.93 16.11 -16.30
C GLU A 64 2.88 14.93 -16.57
N ASN A 65 3.61 14.94 -17.68
CA ASN A 65 4.57 13.87 -17.95
C ASN A 65 5.70 13.88 -16.92
N ALA A 66 6.14 12.71 -16.48
CA ALA A 66 7.20 12.59 -15.47
C ALA A 66 8.51 13.28 -15.90
N GLU A 67 8.83 13.25 -17.19
CA GLU A 67 9.99 13.97 -17.76
C GLU A 67 9.83 15.48 -17.65
N THR A 68 8.66 16.02 -18.00
CA THR A 68 8.36 17.46 -17.86
C THR A 68 8.43 17.88 -16.40
N ARG A 69 7.79 17.12 -15.49
CA ARG A 69 7.86 17.35 -14.04
C ARG A 69 9.30 17.44 -13.56
N ALA A 70 10.14 16.50 -13.98
CA ALA A 70 11.54 16.46 -13.58
C ALA A 70 12.33 17.67 -14.11
N LYS A 71 12.12 18.03 -15.39
CA LYS A 71 12.81 19.12 -16.11
C LYS A 71 12.41 20.50 -15.60
N GLU A 72 11.12 20.72 -15.35
CA GLU A 72 10.56 22.00 -14.90
C GLU A 72 10.51 22.14 -13.38
N ASN A 73 11.02 21.13 -12.65
CA ASN A 73 11.07 21.12 -11.19
C ASN A 73 9.70 21.30 -10.51
N LEU A 74 8.64 20.80 -11.15
CA LEU A 74 7.27 20.93 -10.65
C LEU A 74 7.09 20.11 -9.37
N LEU A 75 6.34 20.68 -8.42
CA LEU A 75 6.06 20.10 -7.12
C LEU A 75 4.96 19.03 -7.23
N PRO A 76 5.23 17.76 -6.90
CA PRO A 76 4.20 16.73 -6.82
C PRO A 76 3.16 17.09 -5.76
N ILE A 77 1.88 16.86 -6.06
CA ILE A 77 0.78 17.20 -5.15
C ILE A 77 0.87 16.49 -3.80
N GLY A 78 1.43 15.28 -3.77
CA GLY A 78 1.64 14.53 -2.52
C GLY A 78 2.66 15.15 -1.57
N ILE A 79 3.50 16.09 -2.04
CA ILE A 79 4.48 16.82 -1.22
C ILE A 79 3.93 18.20 -0.81
N ALA A 80 2.95 18.72 -1.53
CA ALA A 80 2.48 20.09 -1.35
C ALA A 80 1.82 20.33 0.01
N GLU A 81 1.13 19.33 0.58
CA GLU A 81 0.43 19.49 1.86
C GLU A 81 1.41 19.88 3.00
N GLY A 82 1.06 20.93 3.74
CA GLY A 82 1.85 21.42 4.86
C GLY A 82 3.11 22.21 4.47
N CYS A 83 3.46 22.28 3.18
CA CYS A 83 4.55 23.13 2.70
C CYS A 83 4.25 24.61 2.98
N VAL A 84 5.28 25.38 3.34
CA VAL A 84 5.17 26.84 3.52
C VAL A 84 5.65 27.55 2.25
N LEU A 85 4.85 28.45 1.70
CA LEU A 85 5.22 29.21 0.50
C LEU A 85 6.37 30.19 0.77
N LYS A 86 7.38 30.15 -0.08
CA LYS A 86 8.52 31.09 -0.09
C LYS A 86 8.19 32.40 -0.81
N ARG A 87 7.16 32.41 -1.66
CA ARG A 87 6.69 33.58 -2.41
C ARG A 87 5.22 33.44 -2.77
N SER A 88 4.58 34.55 -3.09
CA SER A 88 3.20 34.54 -3.61
C SER A 88 3.13 33.89 -5.00
N ILE A 89 2.10 33.09 -5.23
CA ILE A 89 1.85 32.35 -6.47
C ILE A 89 0.44 32.69 -6.97
N PRO A 90 0.28 33.23 -8.19
CA PRO A 90 -1.03 33.54 -8.74
C PRO A 90 -1.83 32.27 -9.01
N LYS A 91 -3.15 32.42 -9.05
CA LYS A 91 -4.08 31.36 -9.44
C LYS A 91 -3.69 30.74 -10.80
N ASP A 92 -3.89 29.43 -10.91
CA ASP A 92 -3.65 28.58 -12.09
C ASP A 92 -2.17 28.43 -12.49
N GLN A 93 -1.23 28.86 -11.63
CA GLN A 93 0.19 28.57 -11.78
C GLN A 93 0.57 27.25 -11.10
N ALA A 94 1.32 26.39 -11.80
CA ALA A 94 1.90 25.18 -11.22
C ALA A 94 3.03 25.52 -10.25
N LEU A 95 3.02 24.89 -9.08
CA LEU A 95 4.03 25.09 -8.05
C LEU A 95 5.29 24.27 -8.39
N THR A 96 6.44 24.78 -7.97
CA THR A 96 7.75 24.12 -8.07
C THR A 96 8.35 23.89 -6.68
N TYR A 97 9.37 23.05 -6.57
CA TYR A 97 10.11 22.89 -5.30
C TYR A 97 10.75 24.21 -4.82
N ASP A 98 11.03 25.13 -5.74
CA ASP A 98 11.62 26.44 -5.43
C ASP A 98 10.61 27.40 -4.77
N ASP A 99 9.31 27.12 -4.91
CA ASP A 99 8.22 27.94 -4.36
C ASP A 99 7.89 27.59 -2.90
N VAL A 100 8.37 26.46 -2.39
CA VAL A 100 7.96 25.92 -1.09
C VAL A 100 9.12 25.52 -0.18
N ASN A 101 8.89 25.63 1.12
CA ASN A 101 9.63 24.94 2.16
C ASN A 101 8.89 23.64 2.51
N PRO A 102 9.45 22.45 2.18
CA PRO A 102 8.82 21.18 2.46
C PRO A 102 8.81 20.88 3.95
N VAL A 103 7.72 20.26 4.42
CA VAL A 103 7.59 19.74 5.79
C VAL A 103 7.62 18.23 5.74
N PHE A 104 8.51 17.62 6.54
CA PHE A 104 8.63 16.17 6.63
C PHE A 104 8.06 15.68 7.96
N SER A 105 7.05 14.81 7.89
CA SER A 105 6.50 14.15 9.07
C SER A 105 7.32 12.90 9.41
N PRO A 106 7.64 12.67 10.69
CA PRO A 106 8.21 11.39 11.12
C PRO A 106 7.29 10.23 10.75
N ARG A 107 7.89 9.09 10.37
CA ARG A 107 7.15 7.86 10.00
C ARG A 107 6.06 7.49 11.00
N ALA A 108 6.32 7.64 12.30
CA ALA A 108 5.34 7.32 13.35
C ALA A 108 4.05 8.17 13.24
N GLN A 109 4.17 9.46 12.91
CA GLN A 109 3.02 10.34 12.74
C GLN A 109 2.21 9.97 11.50
N VAL A 110 2.89 9.62 10.40
CA VAL A 110 2.25 9.16 9.16
C VAL A 110 1.45 7.87 9.40
N LEU A 111 1.99 6.91 10.16
CA LEU A 111 1.28 5.68 10.48
C LEU A 111 0.05 5.91 11.37
N VAL A 112 0.12 6.85 12.33
CA VAL A 112 -1.03 7.22 13.17
C VAL A 112 -2.13 7.85 12.33
N GLN A 113 -1.78 8.77 11.42
CA GLN A 113 -2.75 9.40 10.53
C GLN A 113 -3.39 8.37 9.59
N ALA A 114 -2.58 7.50 8.98
CA ALA A 114 -3.10 6.42 8.14
C ALA A 114 -4.05 5.47 8.89
N ALA A 115 -3.74 5.16 10.16
CA ALA A 115 -4.60 4.31 10.99
C ALA A 115 -5.96 4.97 11.25
N LYS A 116 -5.96 6.28 11.49
CA LYS A 116 -7.19 7.06 11.66
C LYS A 116 -8.05 7.03 10.40
N ASP A 117 -7.45 7.33 9.25
CA ASP A 117 -8.19 7.41 7.97
C ASP A 117 -8.77 6.04 7.57
N LEU A 118 -8.02 4.96 7.79
CA LEU A 118 -8.49 3.60 7.53
C LEU A 118 -9.59 3.16 8.50
N ALA A 119 -9.53 3.57 9.78
CA ALA A 119 -10.58 3.30 10.75
C ALA A 119 -11.89 4.03 10.38
N GLU A 120 -11.81 5.30 9.97
CA GLU A 120 -12.96 6.06 9.46
C GLU A 120 -13.53 5.38 8.19
N ALA A 121 -12.68 5.04 7.22
CA ALA A 121 -13.10 4.35 5.99
C ALA A 121 -13.75 2.99 6.27
N GLY A 122 -13.23 2.22 7.23
CA GLY A 122 -13.81 0.93 7.63
C GLY A 122 -15.23 1.03 8.21
N ASN A 123 -15.60 2.19 8.76
CA ASN A 123 -16.92 2.45 9.33
C ASN A 123 -17.88 3.09 8.32
N GLU A 124 -17.38 3.92 7.41
CA GLU A 124 -18.22 4.67 6.46
C GLU A 124 -18.47 3.95 5.13
N LEU A 125 -17.53 3.12 4.67
CA LEU A 125 -17.62 2.56 3.33
C LEU A 125 -18.71 1.47 3.21
N PRO A 126 -19.45 1.43 2.09
CA PRO A 126 -20.42 0.39 1.84
C PRO A 126 -19.75 -0.91 1.35
N PHE A 127 -20.53 -1.99 1.34
CA PHE A 127 -20.26 -3.20 0.56
C PHE A 127 -21.39 -3.37 -0.48
N PRO A 128 -21.23 -2.84 -1.71
CA PRO A 128 -22.32 -2.76 -2.68
C PRO A 128 -22.53 -4.10 -3.40
N SER A 129 -23.74 -4.35 -3.92
CA SER A 129 -24.07 -5.58 -4.65
C SER A 129 -23.26 -5.77 -5.95
N ASN A 130 -22.79 -4.67 -6.54
CA ASN A 130 -21.90 -4.66 -7.70
C ASN A 130 -20.41 -4.55 -7.31
N TYR A 131 -20.04 -5.03 -6.13
CA TYR A 131 -18.71 -4.94 -5.52
C TYR A 131 -17.56 -5.14 -6.53
N TYR A 132 -17.55 -6.28 -7.23
CA TYR A 132 -16.52 -6.62 -8.22
C TYR A 132 -16.46 -5.70 -9.44
N ARG A 133 -17.57 -5.06 -9.81
CA ARG A 133 -17.62 -4.18 -10.98
C ARG A 133 -16.91 -2.84 -10.72
N SER A 134 -16.94 -2.35 -9.49
CA SER A 134 -16.40 -1.02 -9.17
C SER A 134 -14.87 -0.97 -9.10
N GLY A 135 -14.24 -2.05 -8.62
CA GLY A 135 -12.83 -2.04 -8.19
C GLY A 135 -12.52 -1.05 -7.06
N HIS A 136 -13.52 -0.38 -6.50
CA HIS A 136 -13.36 0.53 -5.38
C HIS A 136 -13.10 -0.27 -4.09
N ILE A 137 -12.37 0.35 -3.16
CA ILE A 137 -12.17 -0.23 -1.85
C ILE A 137 -13.50 -0.24 -1.09
N SER A 138 -13.84 -1.39 -0.49
CA SER A 138 -15.02 -1.55 0.36
C SER A 138 -14.64 -1.36 1.84
N LYS A 139 -15.63 -1.34 2.75
CA LYS A 139 -15.34 -1.40 4.21
C LYS A 139 -14.40 -2.53 4.61
N TYR A 140 -14.56 -3.70 4.01
CA TYR A 140 -13.70 -4.85 4.30
C TYR A 140 -12.30 -4.68 3.72
N GLY A 141 -12.17 -4.03 2.57
CA GLY A 141 -10.87 -3.62 2.03
C GLY A 141 -10.14 -2.66 2.96
N ALA A 142 -10.84 -1.64 3.47
CA ALA A 142 -10.28 -0.71 4.46
C ALA A 142 -9.85 -1.43 5.75
N LYS A 143 -10.68 -2.34 6.27
CA LYS A 143 -10.35 -3.15 7.46
C LYS A 143 -9.18 -4.10 7.24
N ALA A 144 -9.04 -4.68 6.04
CA ALA A 144 -7.89 -5.49 5.70
C ALA A 144 -6.60 -4.66 5.67
N LEU A 145 -6.65 -3.42 5.15
CA LEU A 145 -5.54 -2.47 5.24
C LEU A 145 -5.24 -2.07 6.70
N SER A 146 -6.27 -1.89 7.54
CA SER A 146 -6.07 -1.66 8.98
C SER A 146 -5.35 -2.83 9.64
N ALA A 147 -5.69 -4.08 9.29
CA ALA A 147 -5.03 -5.26 9.83
C ALA A 147 -3.53 -5.30 9.48
N ARG A 148 -3.18 -4.96 8.22
CA ARG A 148 -1.78 -4.83 7.76
C ARG A 148 -1.03 -3.74 8.51
N LEU A 149 -1.64 -2.57 8.67
CA LEU A 149 -1.05 -1.44 9.38
C LEU A 149 -0.83 -1.77 10.86
N SER A 150 -1.78 -2.44 11.50
CA SER A 150 -1.64 -2.90 12.88
C SER A 150 -0.50 -3.90 13.06
N LEU A 151 -0.27 -4.81 12.09
CA LEU A 151 0.92 -5.68 12.11
C LEU A 151 2.22 -4.90 11.99
N LEU A 152 2.27 -3.88 11.13
CA LEU A 152 3.44 -3.00 11.00
C LEU A 152 3.72 -2.23 12.30
N ALA A 153 2.65 -1.83 12.99
CA ALA A 153 2.72 -1.17 14.30
C ALA A 153 2.98 -2.14 15.47
N LYS A 154 3.10 -3.46 15.22
CA LYS A 154 3.22 -4.53 16.23
C LYS A 154 2.03 -4.57 17.22
N ASN A 155 0.89 -4.03 16.82
CA ASN A 155 -0.36 -4.12 17.58
C ASN A 155 -1.13 -5.37 17.13
N TYR A 156 -0.79 -6.50 17.76
CA TYR A 156 -1.34 -7.81 17.38
C TYR A 156 -2.81 -7.99 17.80
N ALA A 157 -3.26 -7.33 18.87
CA ALA A 157 -4.66 -7.40 19.29
C ALA A 157 -5.59 -6.82 18.22
N ASP A 158 -5.28 -5.63 17.73
CA ASP A 158 -6.07 -4.97 16.68
C ASP A 158 -5.94 -5.69 15.33
N ALA A 159 -4.74 -6.16 14.99
CA ALA A 159 -4.53 -6.95 13.76
C ALA A 159 -5.41 -8.21 13.74
N LYS A 160 -5.52 -8.91 14.88
CA LYS A 160 -6.42 -10.05 15.04
C LYS A 160 -7.89 -9.62 14.90
N ALA A 161 -8.31 -8.56 15.58
CA ALA A 161 -9.70 -8.10 15.54
C ALA A 161 -10.14 -7.68 14.12
N TYR A 162 -9.34 -6.89 13.42
CA TYR A 162 -9.64 -6.46 12.05
C TYR A 162 -9.66 -7.63 11.07
N SER A 163 -8.70 -8.55 11.16
CA SER A 163 -8.69 -9.74 10.30
C SER A 163 -9.90 -10.63 10.58
N GLU A 164 -10.28 -10.85 11.84
CA GLU A 164 -11.48 -11.63 12.20
C GLU A 164 -12.77 -11.03 11.65
N GLU A 165 -12.91 -9.71 11.66
CA GLU A 165 -14.09 -9.07 11.08
C GLU A 165 -14.18 -9.28 9.57
N VAL A 166 -13.05 -9.20 8.85
CA VAL A 166 -13.02 -9.47 7.41
C VAL A 166 -13.29 -10.94 7.11
N LEU A 167 -12.75 -11.85 7.93
CA LEU A 167 -12.99 -13.29 7.81
C LEU A 167 -14.46 -13.68 8.07
N ASN A 168 -15.16 -12.93 8.94
CA ASN A 168 -16.60 -13.08 9.17
C ASN A 168 -17.46 -12.35 8.12
N GLY A 169 -16.83 -11.73 7.12
CA GLY A 169 -17.48 -11.06 6.00
C GLY A 169 -18.00 -12.03 4.93
N PRO A 170 -18.48 -11.50 3.79
CA PRO A 170 -19.11 -12.28 2.72
C PRO A 170 -18.11 -13.02 1.81
N PHE A 171 -16.87 -13.21 2.24
CA PHE A 171 -15.79 -13.79 1.42
C PHE A 171 -15.64 -15.28 1.69
N SER A 172 -15.24 -16.03 0.66
CA SER A 172 -14.99 -17.46 0.79
C SER A 172 -13.92 -17.91 -0.21
N PHE A 173 -13.19 -18.97 0.11
CA PHE A 173 -12.25 -19.54 -0.85
C PHE A 173 -12.95 -20.11 -2.07
N SER A 174 -12.38 -19.86 -3.25
CA SER A 174 -12.77 -20.58 -4.47
C SER A 174 -12.19 -21.99 -4.50
N ALA A 175 -12.82 -22.86 -5.28
CA ALA A 175 -12.42 -24.26 -5.41
C ALA A 175 -10.99 -24.41 -5.97
N ASN A 176 -10.59 -23.53 -6.89
CA ASN A 176 -9.25 -23.53 -7.48
C ASN A 176 -8.45 -22.33 -7.00
N VAL A 177 -7.28 -22.57 -6.41
CA VAL A 177 -6.42 -21.50 -5.87
C VAL A 177 -5.92 -20.53 -6.94
N THR A 178 -5.93 -20.94 -8.21
CA THR A 178 -5.50 -20.09 -9.34
C THR A 178 -6.61 -19.20 -9.90
N ASP A 179 -7.86 -19.38 -9.47
CA ASP A 179 -8.99 -18.59 -9.98
C ASP A 179 -8.85 -17.11 -9.63
N VAL A 180 -8.27 -16.78 -8.46
CA VAL A 180 -8.02 -15.41 -8.02
C VAL A 180 -7.14 -14.59 -8.97
N PHE A 181 -6.31 -15.24 -9.78
CA PHE A 181 -5.43 -14.59 -10.75
C PHE A 181 -6.03 -14.51 -12.16
N ASN A 182 -7.18 -15.14 -12.39
CA ASN A 182 -7.81 -15.24 -13.71
C ASN A 182 -9.23 -14.68 -13.73
N LYS A 183 -9.89 -14.59 -12.57
CA LYS A 183 -11.27 -14.14 -12.40
C LYS A 183 -11.30 -12.96 -11.43
N LEU A 184 -11.73 -11.80 -11.91
CA LEU A 184 -11.86 -10.58 -11.09
C LEU A 184 -13.11 -10.56 -10.20
N ASN A 185 -13.99 -11.55 -10.32
CA ASN A 185 -15.20 -11.73 -9.52
C ASN A 185 -15.13 -12.91 -8.54
N ASP A 186 -13.91 -13.34 -8.19
CA ASP A 186 -13.69 -14.47 -7.29
C ASP A 186 -14.07 -14.13 -5.83
N PRO A 187 -14.76 -15.04 -5.10
CA PRO A 187 -15.21 -14.80 -3.72
C PRO A 187 -14.09 -14.63 -2.70
N GLU A 188 -12.85 -14.96 -3.03
CA GLU A 188 -11.68 -14.76 -2.16
C GLU A 188 -11.17 -13.31 -2.19
N LEU A 189 -11.53 -12.53 -3.21
CA LEU A 189 -10.99 -11.20 -3.44
C LEU A 189 -11.64 -10.17 -2.50
N ILE A 190 -10.83 -9.55 -1.65
CA ILE A 190 -11.23 -8.46 -0.74
C ILE A 190 -10.99 -7.09 -1.37
N TRP A 191 -10.02 -6.98 -2.29
CA TRP A 191 -9.87 -5.83 -3.16
C TRP A 191 -9.05 -6.19 -4.41
N SER A 192 -9.55 -5.76 -5.58
CA SER A 192 -8.99 -6.08 -6.89
C SER A 192 -9.38 -5.01 -7.91
N TYR A 193 -8.89 -5.17 -9.14
CA TYR A 193 -9.30 -4.37 -10.29
C TYR A 193 -10.81 -4.53 -10.61
N PRO A 194 -11.43 -3.52 -11.25
CA PRO A 194 -12.80 -3.61 -11.75
C PRO A 194 -12.98 -4.79 -12.71
N SER A 195 -14.07 -5.56 -12.59
CA SER A 195 -14.29 -6.75 -13.42
C SER A 195 -14.41 -6.48 -14.92
N ASP A 196 -14.66 -5.24 -15.32
CA ASP A 196 -14.77 -4.78 -16.71
C ASP A 196 -13.47 -4.17 -17.26
N THR A 197 -12.37 -4.25 -16.52
CA THR A 197 -11.06 -3.87 -17.06
C THR A 197 -10.43 -4.99 -17.88
N ASP A 198 -9.86 -4.62 -19.03
CA ASP A 198 -8.94 -5.51 -19.73
C ASP A 198 -7.65 -5.75 -18.93
N GLY A 199 -7.35 -4.86 -17.98
CA GLY A 199 -6.23 -4.91 -17.05
C GLY A 199 -4.88 -4.77 -17.78
N PRO A 200 -3.85 -4.20 -17.14
CA PRO A 200 -2.50 -4.38 -17.66
C PRO A 200 -2.19 -5.88 -17.61
N PRO A 201 -1.74 -6.51 -18.71
CA PRO A 201 -1.43 -7.94 -18.70
C PRO A 201 -0.25 -8.17 -17.75
N VAL A 202 -0.55 -8.68 -16.55
CA VAL A 202 0.48 -9.00 -15.53
C VAL A 202 1.36 -10.14 -16.03
N THR A 203 0.90 -10.92 -17.01
CA THR A 203 1.64 -11.99 -17.68
C THR A 203 3.02 -11.59 -18.19
N THR A 204 3.23 -10.31 -18.53
CA THR A 204 4.54 -9.80 -18.96
C THR A 204 5.55 -9.75 -17.81
N PHE A 205 5.08 -9.46 -16.60
CA PHE A 205 5.93 -9.27 -15.42
C PHE A 205 5.98 -10.51 -14.53
N LEU A 206 4.88 -11.28 -14.49
CA LEU A 206 4.71 -12.49 -13.69
C LEU A 206 4.24 -13.67 -14.58
N PRO A 207 5.12 -14.17 -15.47
CA PRO A 207 4.75 -15.24 -16.39
C PRO A 207 4.32 -16.50 -15.61
N GLY A 208 3.15 -17.04 -15.96
CA GLY A 208 2.61 -18.28 -15.40
C GLY A 208 1.75 -18.15 -14.14
N GLN A 209 1.51 -16.95 -13.62
CA GLN A 209 0.67 -16.74 -12.42
C GLN A 209 -0.81 -16.51 -12.74
N GLY A 210 -1.12 -15.86 -13.87
CA GLY A 210 -2.47 -15.58 -14.33
C GLY A 210 -2.54 -14.24 -15.06
N LYS A 211 -3.76 -13.82 -15.44
CA LYS A 211 -4.00 -12.55 -16.15
C LYS A 211 -3.91 -11.33 -15.23
N TYR A 212 -4.33 -11.48 -13.97
CA TYR A 212 -4.52 -10.40 -13.01
C TYR A 212 -3.76 -10.67 -11.71
N HIS A 213 -3.42 -9.59 -11.00
CA HIS A 213 -2.79 -9.65 -9.68
C HIS A 213 -3.67 -8.94 -8.65
N PRO A 214 -4.30 -9.66 -7.71
CA PRO A 214 -5.20 -9.05 -6.73
C PRO A 214 -4.42 -8.26 -5.67
N PHE A 215 -5.03 -7.19 -5.14
CA PHE A 215 -4.40 -6.34 -4.12
C PHE A 215 -4.52 -6.96 -2.71
N ILE A 216 -5.71 -7.48 -2.38
CA ILE A 216 -6.02 -8.08 -1.08
C ILE A 216 -6.87 -9.34 -1.28
N ARG A 217 -6.45 -10.44 -0.67
CA ARG A 217 -7.12 -11.76 -0.72
C ARG A 217 -7.44 -12.28 0.68
N LEU A 218 -8.45 -13.14 0.79
CA LEU A 218 -8.84 -13.76 2.04
C LEU A 218 -7.72 -14.58 2.71
N ALA A 219 -6.88 -15.27 1.92
CA ALA A 219 -5.77 -16.06 2.44
C ALA A 219 -4.82 -15.22 3.31
N GLU A 220 -4.61 -13.96 2.94
CA GLU A 220 -3.82 -13.02 3.72
C GLU A 220 -4.42 -12.77 5.10
N MET A 221 -5.74 -12.60 5.21
CA MET A 221 -6.38 -12.31 6.49
C MET A 221 -6.19 -13.48 7.47
N TYR A 222 -6.20 -14.72 6.98
CA TYR A 222 -5.85 -15.88 7.80
C TYR A 222 -4.38 -15.87 8.25
N LEU A 223 -3.45 -15.50 7.36
CA LEU A 223 -2.02 -15.39 7.71
C LEU A 223 -1.79 -14.27 8.74
N ILE A 224 -2.42 -13.11 8.57
CA ILE A 224 -2.37 -11.99 9.51
C ILE A 224 -2.94 -12.39 10.87
N LYS A 225 -4.09 -13.07 10.88
CA LYS A 225 -4.71 -13.59 12.11
C LYS A 225 -3.78 -14.58 12.81
N ALA A 226 -3.23 -15.55 12.08
CA ALA A 226 -2.31 -16.54 12.64
C ALA A 226 -1.09 -15.86 13.26
N GLU A 227 -0.48 -14.93 12.54
CA GLU A 227 0.67 -14.16 13.01
C GLU A 227 0.35 -13.37 14.29
N ALA A 228 -0.77 -12.64 14.29
CA ALA A 228 -1.23 -11.89 15.44
C ALA A 228 -1.48 -12.79 16.65
N MET A 229 -2.01 -13.99 16.45
CA MET A 229 -2.21 -14.98 17.52
C MET A 229 -0.88 -15.52 18.06
N ILE A 230 0.10 -15.79 17.20
CA ILE A 230 1.43 -16.27 17.61
C ILE A 230 2.13 -15.24 18.49
N TYR A 231 2.18 -13.97 18.06
CA TYR A 231 2.78 -12.90 18.85
C TYR A 231 1.93 -12.49 20.05
N GLY A 232 0.61 -12.70 20.01
CA GLY A 232 -0.32 -12.50 21.12
C GLY A 232 -0.31 -13.62 22.16
N GLY A 233 0.60 -14.59 22.07
CA GLY A 233 0.75 -15.70 23.03
C GLY A 233 -0.18 -16.89 22.81
N GLN A 234 -1.09 -16.82 21.84
CA GLN A 234 -2.04 -17.88 21.45
C GLN A 234 -1.44 -18.75 20.32
N PHE A 235 -0.17 -19.13 20.43
CA PHE A 235 0.55 -19.78 19.33
C PHE A 235 0.00 -21.17 18.98
N LYS A 236 -0.53 -21.92 19.96
CA LYS A 236 -1.18 -23.23 19.69
C LYS A 236 -2.46 -23.06 18.86
N ASP A 237 -3.29 -22.09 19.23
CA ASP A 237 -4.56 -21.82 18.53
C ASP A 237 -4.34 -21.20 17.14
N ALA A 238 -3.18 -20.56 16.92
CA ALA A 238 -2.78 -20.03 15.61
C ALA A 238 -2.63 -21.13 14.54
N ARG A 239 -2.58 -22.40 14.94
CA ARG A 239 -2.61 -23.53 14.01
C ARG A 239 -3.91 -23.59 13.21
N ASN A 240 -5.04 -23.22 13.80
CA ASN A 240 -6.35 -23.29 13.14
C ASN A 240 -6.43 -22.43 11.86
N PRO A 241 -6.10 -21.13 11.87
CA PRO A 241 -6.07 -20.33 10.65
C PRO A 241 -5.01 -20.82 9.64
N LEU A 242 -3.87 -21.35 10.10
CA LEU A 242 -2.84 -21.89 9.21
C LEU A 242 -3.27 -23.18 8.49
N LEU A 243 -3.98 -24.08 9.18
CA LEU A 243 -4.52 -25.31 8.59
C LEU A 243 -5.45 -25.01 7.41
N ILE A 244 -6.29 -23.97 7.55
CA ILE A 244 -7.24 -23.57 6.50
C ILE A 244 -6.48 -23.18 5.22
N VAL A 245 -5.42 -22.37 5.34
CA VAL A 245 -4.62 -21.93 4.18
C VAL A 245 -3.77 -23.09 3.63
N ALA A 246 -3.11 -23.84 4.51
CA ALA A 246 -2.21 -24.93 4.13
C ALA A 246 -2.94 -26.07 3.40
N ALA A 247 -4.18 -26.39 3.81
CA ALA A 247 -5.00 -27.41 3.16
C ALA A 247 -5.22 -27.13 1.67
N ARG A 248 -5.32 -25.85 1.28
CA ARG A 248 -5.49 -25.43 -0.12
C ARG A 248 -4.29 -25.76 -1.00
N ARG A 249 -3.11 -25.87 -0.38
CA ARG A 249 -1.83 -26.18 -1.02
C ARG A 249 -1.37 -27.61 -0.76
N GLY A 250 -2.18 -28.43 -0.07
CA GLY A 250 -1.81 -29.79 0.32
C GLY A 250 -0.64 -29.84 1.31
N VAL A 251 -0.41 -28.77 2.07
CA VAL A 251 0.68 -28.68 3.04
C VAL A 251 0.17 -29.15 4.40
N VAL A 252 0.92 -30.05 5.04
CA VAL A 252 0.61 -30.53 6.39
C VAL A 252 1.20 -29.55 7.41
N VAL A 253 0.36 -29.08 8.35
CA VAL A 253 0.80 -28.21 9.44
C VAL A 253 1.03 -29.07 10.69
N PRO A 254 2.27 -29.14 11.21
CA PRO A 254 2.55 -29.89 12.44
C PRO A 254 1.85 -29.25 13.64
N GLU A 255 1.81 -29.97 14.77
CA GLU A 255 1.44 -29.36 16.05
C GLU A 255 2.55 -28.41 16.51
N PHE A 256 2.17 -27.41 17.31
CA PHE A 256 3.10 -26.38 17.79
C PHE A 256 3.45 -26.59 19.26
N ASP A 257 4.68 -27.01 19.52
CA ASP A 257 5.20 -27.18 20.88
C ASP A 257 5.71 -25.85 21.44
N THR A 258 6.24 -24.98 20.58
CA THR A 258 6.81 -23.67 20.95
C THR A 258 6.35 -22.56 20.02
N GLN A 259 6.48 -21.31 20.47
CA GLN A 259 6.21 -20.14 19.63
C GLN A 259 7.08 -20.14 18.36
N GLN A 260 8.34 -20.57 18.46
CA GLN A 260 9.25 -20.63 17.31
C GLN A 260 8.77 -21.63 16.26
N THR A 261 8.34 -22.82 16.68
CA THR A 261 7.79 -23.81 15.72
C THR A 261 6.54 -23.30 14.99
N ALA A 262 5.73 -22.44 15.63
CA ALA A 262 4.60 -21.80 15.00
C ALA A 262 5.03 -20.70 14.00
N LEU A 263 6.05 -19.91 14.34
CA LEU A 263 6.62 -18.90 13.44
C LEU A 263 7.25 -19.54 12.20
N ASP A 264 8.02 -20.61 12.36
CA ASP A 264 8.64 -21.32 11.24
C ASP A 264 7.57 -21.86 10.28
N ALA A 265 6.49 -22.44 10.82
CA ALA A 265 5.34 -22.88 10.03
C ALA A 265 4.64 -21.71 9.32
N LEU A 266 4.41 -20.59 10.00
CA LEU A 266 3.84 -19.37 9.40
C LEU A 266 4.71 -18.87 8.23
N TYR A 267 6.03 -18.81 8.41
CA TYR A 267 6.95 -18.31 7.38
C TYR A 267 6.95 -19.18 6.13
N GLU A 268 6.85 -20.50 6.29
CA GLU A 268 6.80 -21.44 5.19
C GLU A 268 5.44 -21.40 4.46
N ILE A 269 4.34 -21.41 5.20
CA ILE A 269 2.99 -21.31 4.61
C ILE A 269 2.82 -19.98 3.90
N SER A 270 3.28 -18.87 4.50
CA SER A 270 3.26 -17.56 3.86
C SER A 270 4.09 -17.54 2.58
N ARG A 271 5.27 -18.19 2.56
CA ARG A 271 6.13 -18.31 1.37
C ARG A 271 5.43 -19.02 0.23
N ILE A 272 4.72 -20.11 0.53
CA ILE A 272 4.01 -20.93 -0.46
C ILE A 272 2.75 -20.22 -0.95
N GLU A 273 1.95 -19.68 -0.03
CA GLU A 273 0.63 -19.13 -0.36
C GLU A 273 0.71 -17.79 -1.09
N THR A 274 1.70 -16.95 -0.76
CA THR A 274 1.87 -15.60 -1.34
C THR A 274 3.00 -15.56 -2.38
N TYR A 275 3.29 -16.71 -3.00
CA TYR A 275 4.35 -16.82 -4.01
C TYR A 275 4.08 -15.87 -5.18
N ARG A 276 5.06 -15.00 -5.47
CA ARG A 276 4.99 -13.96 -6.51
C ARG A 276 3.89 -12.91 -6.32
N GLU A 277 3.50 -12.64 -5.08
CA GLU A 277 2.51 -11.60 -4.78
C GLU A 277 3.11 -10.32 -4.18
N GLY A 278 4.43 -10.14 -4.27
CA GLY A 278 5.13 -8.92 -3.85
C GLY A 278 5.40 -8.79 -2.34
N ARG A 279 4.89 -9.70 -1.50
CA ARG A 279 4.97 -9.54 -0.03
C ARG A 279 6.19 -10.15 0.66
N ARG A 280 6.90 -11.05 -0.02
CA ARG A 280 7.98 -11.82 0.62
C ARG A 280 9.05 -10.92 1.24
N TYR A 281 9.52 -9.91 0.50
CA TYR A 281 10.57 -9.01 0.98
C TYR A 281 10.11 -8.22 2.21
N ALA A 282 8.94 -7.58 2.13
CA ALA A 282 8.38 -6.79 3.21
C ALA A 282 8.17 -7.63 4.49
N ASN A 283 7.66 -8.86 4.36
CA ASN A 283 7.50 -9.76 5.49
C ASN A 283 8.84 -10.18 6.12
N LEU A 284 9.85 -10.53 5.31
CA LEU A 284 11.18 -10.89 5.83
C LEU A 284 11.84 -9.76 6.62
N VAL A 285 11.72 -8.52 6.13
CA VAL A 285 12.24 -7.33 6.82
C VAL A 285 11.46 -7.10 8.12
N ARG A 286 10.13 -7.20 8.08
CA ARG A 286 9.26 -7.00 9.25
C ARG A 286 9.48 -8.03 10.35
N TRP A 287 9.77 -9.28 9.98
CA TRP A 287 10.13 -10.36 10.89
C TRP A 287 11.57 -10.33 11.37
N SER A 288 12.39 -9.40 10.85
CA SER A 288 13.83 -9.31 11.14
C SER A 288 14.66 -10.55 10.77
N ILE A 289 14.20 -11.35 9.79
CA ILE A 289 14.91 -12.56 9.31
C ILE A 289 15.50 -12.40 7.90
N ALA A 290 15.40 -11.20 7.31
CA ALA A 290 15.86 -10.94 5.94
C ALA A 290 17.35 -11.26 5.75
N GLY A 291 18.20 -10.98 6.75
CA GLY A 291 19.63 -11.27 6.71
C GLY A 291 19.99 -12.76 6.71
N GLU A 292 19.10 -13.60 7.26
CA GLU A 292 19.29 -15.06 7.30
C GLU A 292 18.85 -15.70 5.99
N VAL A 293 17.80 -15.17 5.37
CA VAL A 293 17.15 -15.76 4.19
C VAL A 293 17.71 -15.24 2.87
N LEU A 294 18.06 -13.95 2.78
CA LEU A 294 18.41 -13.31 1.51
C LEU A 294 19.92 -13.18 1.33
N PRO A 295 20.49 -13.72 0.24
CA PRO A 295 21.90 -13.53 -0.05
C PRO A 295 22.16 -12.05 -0.35
N ARG A 296 23.26 -11.50 0.19
CA ARG A 296 23.69 -10.09 0.03
C ARG A 296 22.79 -9.04 0.70
N TYR A 297 21.90 -9.45 1.60
CA TYR A 297 21.19 -8.50 2.45
C TYR A 297 22.16 -7.78 3.38
N ARG A 298 21.94 -6.48 3.57
CA ARG A 298 22.64 -5.63 4.54
C ARG A 298 21.58 -4.98 5.40
N GLU A 299 21.91 -4.66 6.65
CA GLU A 299 20.93 -4.15 7.61
C GLU A 299 20.21 -2.87 7.12
N HIS A 300 20.92 -1.98 6.42
CA HIS A 300 20.34 -0.78 5.82
C HIS A 300 19.34 -1.05 4.69
N ASN A 301 19.30 -2.26 4.12
CA ASN A 301 18.33 -2.63 3.08
C ASN A 301 16.90 -2.75 3.63
N ASN A 302 16.69 -2.65 4.95
CA ASN A 302 15.37 -2.62 5.56
C ASN A 302 14.49 -1.46 5.07
N ILE A 303 15.10 -0.38 4.57
CA ILE A 303 14.44 0.79 3.99
C ILE A 303 15.18 1.15 2.71
N LEU A 304 14.49 1.41 1.60
CA LEU A 304 15.17 1.77 0.35
C LEU A 304 15.78 3.18 0.42
N PRO A 305 16.86 3.46 -0.34
CA PRO A 305 17.43 4.80 -0.38
C PRO A 305 16.43 5.80 -0.94
N ILE A 306 16.42 7.00 -0.36
CA ILE A 306 15.73 8.14 -0.97
C ILE A 306 16.47 8.48 -2.27
N PRO A 307 15.78 8.62 -3.42
CA PRO A 307 16.43 8.93 -4.68
C PRO A 307 17.21 10.24 -4.59
N TYR A 308 18.45 10.23 -5.08
CA TYR A 308 19.34 11.40 -5.06
C TYR A 308 18.71 12.66 -5.68
N GLN A 309 17.92 12.49 -6.74
CA GLN A 309 17.21 13.59 -7.40
C GLN A 309 16.24 14.31 -6.48
N GLU A 310 15.61 13.60 -5.54
CA GLU A 310 14.67 14.20 -4.58
C GLU A 310 15.45 14.90 -3.44
N ILE A 311 16.54 14.31 -2.95
CA ILE A 311 17.42 14.94 -1.95
C ILE A 311 18.01 16.26 -2.48
N ALA A 312 18.45 16.27 -3.74
CA ALA A 312 19.01 17.47 -4.36
C ALA A 312 17.99 18.61 -4.49
N LYS A 313 16.70 18.30 -4.59
CA LYS A 313 15.61 19.28 -4.77
C LYS A 313 14.99 19.74 -3.46
N LEU A 314 15.08 18.93 -2.40
CA LEU A 314 14.43 19.15 -1.13
C LEU A 314 15.46 19.48 -0.03
N PRO A 315 15.78 20.77 0.19
CA PRO A 315 16.70 21.15 1.24
C PRO A 315 16.15 20.74 2.61
N GLY A 316 16.94 20.00 3.39
CA GLY A 316 16.55 19.46 4.71
C GLY A 316 16.10 17.99 4.69
N LEU A 317 15.95 17.37 3.51
CA LEU A 317 15.69 15.94 3.41
C LEU A 317 16.98 15.15 3.70
N ILE A 318 16.99 14.43 4.81
CA ILE A 318 18.13 13.59 5.23
C ILE A 318 17.95 12.20 4.63
N GLN A 319 19.03 11.66 4.07
CA GLN A 319 19.06 10.30 3.53
C GLN A 319 18.79 9.24 4.60
N ASN A 320 18.21 8.11 4.20
CA ASN A 320 17.99 6.97 5.08
C ASN A 320 19.33 6.40 5.61
N PRO A 321 19.39 5.93 6.87
CA PRO A 321 20.61 5.43 7.47
C PRO A 321 21.28 4.32 6.64
N GLY A 322 22.59 4.42 6.44
CA GLY A 322 23.37 3.43 5.69
C GLY A 322 23.45 3.66 4.18
N TYR A 323 22.82 4.72 3.69
CA TYR A 323 22.96 5.20 2.31
C TYR A 323 23.70 6.54 2.30
N ASN A 324 24.56 6.72 1.30
CA ASN A 324 25.31 7.95 1.04
C ASN A 324 24.79 8.59 -0.25
#